data_AF-A0A1F3ZKF2-F1
#
_entry.id   AF-A0A1F3ZKF2-F1
#
_cell.length_a   1.000
_cell.length_b   1.000
_cell.length_c   1.000
_cell.angle_alpha   90.00
_cell.angle_beta   90.00
_cell.angle_gamma   90.00
#
_symmetry.space_group_name_H-M   'P 1'
#
loop_
_entity.id
_entity.type
_entity.pdbx_description
1 polymer ?
#
loop_
_entity_poly.entity_id
_entity_poly.type
_entity_poly.pdbx_seq_one_letter_code
_entity_poly.pdbx_strand_id
1 'polypeptide(L)'
;MDTEFAYTKHQTPRGARPDADVGDKLYLLKNVSELRLTYQIRLLAYSAHSKSKKLIIRLPKQAKVHASLRDFIRDSDGLVSIERT
;
A
#
# COMPACT_ATOMS: atom_id res chain seq x y z
N MET A 1 35.36 -7.57 9.53
CA MET A 1 34.52 -8.78 9.65
C MET A 1 33.42 -8.64 8.62
N ASP A 2 33.64 -9.19 7.43
CA ASP A 2 32.58 -9.32 6.42
C ASP A 2 31.68 -10.47 6.86
N THR A 3 30.51 -10.14 7.39
CA THR A 3 29.51 -11.15 7.73
C THR A 3 28.74 -11.48 6.46
N GLU A 4 28.92 -12.70 5.95
CA GLU A 4 28.22 -13.18 4.78
C GLU A 4 26.75 -13.47 5.13
N PHE A 5 25.82 -12.69 4.56
CA PHE A 5 24.39 -12.89 4.78
C PHE A 5 23.86 -14.01 3.87
N ALA A 6 23.50 -15.15 4.45
CA ALA A 6 22.90 -16.26 3.72
C ALA A 6 21.39 -16.06 3.50
N TYR A 7 20.94 -16.12 2.24
CA TYR A 7 19.52 -16.11 1.91
C TYR A 7 18.82 -17.38 2.44
N THR A 8 17.67 -17.21 3.11
CA THR A 8 16.85 -18.35 3.59
C THR A 8 16.35 -19.22 2.44
N LYS A 9 16.35 -20.55 2.63
CA LYS A 9 15.91 -21.56 1.64
C LYS A 9 14.56 -21.29 0.98
N HIS A 10 13.62 -20.69 1.73
CA HIS A 10 12.29 -20.34 1.25
C HIS A 10 12.16 -18.81 1.14
N GLN A 11 12.69 -18.26 0.04
CA GLN A 11 12.47 -16.85 -0.34
C GLN A 11 11.05 -16.65 -0.88
N THR A 12 10.02 -16.89 -0.06
CA THR A 12 8.63 -16.71 -0.50
C THR A 12 8.37 -15.22 -0.72
N PRO A 13 8.01 -14.79 -1.96
CA PRO A 13 7.66 -13.41 -2.21
C PRO A 13 6.50 -13.02 -1.30
N ARG A 14 6.70 -12.00 -0.46
CA ARG A 14 5.60 -11.47 0.35
C ARG A 14 4.68 -10.69 -0.58
N GLY A 15 3.48 -11.20 -0.78
CA GLY A 15 2.45 -10.57 -1.59
C GLY A 15 1.45 -9.79 -0.76
N ALA A 16 0.75 -8.87 -1.41
CA ALA A 16 -0.47 -8.26 -0.90
C ALA A 16 -1.54 -8.37 -1.98
N ARG A 17 -2.76 -8.75 -1.59
CA ARG A 17 -3.91 -8.80 -2.49
C ARG A 17 -4.78 -7.56 -2.24
N PRO A 18 -5.23 -6.85 -3.29
CA PRO A 18 -6.21 -5.78 -3.14
C PRO A 18 -7.58 -6.39 -2.82
N ASP A 19 -8.43 -5.62 -2.15
CA ASP A 19 -9.79 -6.04 -1.84
C ASP A 19 -10.67 -6.04 -3.10
N ALA A 20 -10.38 -5.14 -4.05
CA ALA A 20 -10.95 -5.15 -5.40
C ALA A 20 -9.95 -4.67 -6.45
N ASP A 21 -10.10 -5.17 -7.68
CA ASP A 21 -9.37 -4.72 -8.86
C ASP A 21 -10.41 -4.37 -9.94
N VAL A 22 -10.54 -3.08 -10.26
CA VAL A 22 -11.60 -2.55 -11.14
C VAL A 22 -10.98 -1.51 -12.09
N GLY A 23 -10.99 -1.82 -13.38
CA GLY A 23 -10.44 -0.92 -14.40
C GLY A 23 -8.98 -0.57 -14.12
N ASP A 24 -8.70 0.73 -14.00
CA ASP A 24 -7.38 1.30 -13.71
C ASP A 24 -7.08 1.43 -12.21
N LYS A 25 -7.88 0.80 -11.32
CA LYS A 25 -7.79 0.98 -9.87
C LYS A 25 -7.65 -0.33 -9.11
N LEU A 26 -6.73 -0.34 -8.15
CA LEU A 26 -6.65 -1.32 -7.08
C LEU A 26 -7.23 -0.70 -5.81
N TYR A 27 -8.12 -1.41 -5.12
CA TYR A 27 -8.76 -0.92 -3.91
C TYR A 27 -8.22 -1.63 -2.66
N LEU A 28 -7.96 -0.84 -1.62
CA LEU A 28 -7.70 -1.31 -0.26
C LEU A 28 -8.72 -0.67 0.68
N LEU A 29 -9.63 -1.47 1.23
CA LEU A 29 -10.68 -1.06 2.15
C LEU A 29 -10.22 -1.34 3.58
N LYS A 30 -10.23 -0.32 4.44
CA LYS A 30 -9.94 -0.48 5.87
C LYS A 30 -10.95 0.26 6.72
N ASN A 31 -11.60 -0.46 7.63
CA ASN A 31 -12.43 0.14 8.67
C ASN A 31 -11.61 0.29 9.96
N VAL A 32 -10.90 1.41 10.09
CA VAL A 32 -10.01 1.71 11.21
C VAL A 32 -10.15 3.16 11.65
N SER A 33 -9.85 3.46 12.92
CA SER A 33 -9.83 4.84 13.44
C SER A 33 -8.59 5.62 12.99
N GLU A 34 -7.49 4.94 12.68
CA GLU A 34 -6.26 5.53 12.15
C GLU A 34 -5.55 4.53 11.21
N LEU A 35 -5.05 5.01 10.07
CA LEU A 35 -4.22 4.21 9.16
C LEU A 35 -2.79 4.77 9.05
N ARG A 36 -1.81 3.88 9.26
CA ARG A 36 -0.37 4.13 9.07
C ARG A 36 0.12 3.55 7.74
N LEU A 37 1.36 3.88 7.37
CA LEU A 37 1.99 3.27 6.21
C LEU A 37 2.38 1.83 6.56
N THR A 38 1.61 0.87 6.07
CA THR A 38 1.86 -0.56 6.28
C THR A 38 2.62 -1.16 5.11
N TYR A 39 3.22 -2.33 5.34
CA TYR A 39 3.84 -3.10 4.28
C TYR A 39 2.84 -3.52 3.19
N GLN A 40 1.57 -3.78 3.56
CA GLN A 40 0.49 -4.06 2.61
C GLN A 40 0.30 -2.90 1.63
N ILE A 41 0.29 -1.65 2.11
CA ILE A 41 0.15 -0.46 1.25
C ILE A 41 1.35 -0.33 0.31
N ARG A 42 2.57 -0.55 0.80
CA ARG A 42 3.79 -0.50 -0.04
C ARG A 42 3.74 -1.52 -1.17
N LEU A 43 3.38 -2.76 -0.87
CA LEU A 43 3.27 -3.82 -1.86
C LEU A 43 2.16 -3.55 -2.88
N LEU A 44 1.01 -3.04 -2.44
CA LEU A 44 -0.08 -2.70 -3.34
C LEU A 44 0.24 -1.48 -4.21
N ALA A 45 0.97 -0.49 -3.69
CA ALA A 45 1.43 0.64 -4.47
C ALA A 45 2.42 0.20 -5.56
N TYR A 46 3.37 -0.68 -5.22
CA TYR A 46 4.25 -1.29 -6.21
C TYR A 46 3.47 -2.08 -7.26
N SER A 47 2.48 -2.89 -6.84
CA SER A 47 1.63 -3.61 -7.79
C SER A 47 0.75 -2.70 -8.64
N ALA A 48 0.33 -1.54 -8.13
CA ALA A 48 -0.43 -0.56 -8.90
C ALA A 48 0.48 0.03 -9.98
N HIS A 49 1.69 0.46 -9.60
CA HIS A 49 2.68 1.00 -10.52
C HIS A 49 3.05 0.03 -11.64
N SER A 50 3.39 -1.22 -11.29
CA SER A 50 3.79 -2.23 -12.29
C SER A 50 2.68 -2.64 -13.25
N LYS A 51 1.42 -2.41 -12.88
CA LYS A 51 0.23 -2.68 -13.70
C LYS A 51 -0.32 -1.42 -14.38
N SER A 52 0.36 -0.28 -14.27
CA SER A 52 -0.15 1.03 -14.74
C SER A 52 -1.54 1.37 -14.19
N LYS A 53 -1.78 1.04 -12.91
CA LYS A 53 -3.01 1.31 -12.15
C LYS A 53 -2.74 2.29 -11.00
N LYS A 54 -3.81 2.81 -10.41
CA LYS A 54 -3.77 3.61 -9.17
C LYS A 54 -4.18 2.77 -7.97
N LEU A 55 -3.56 3.02 -6.82
CA LEU A 55 -4.00 2.45 -5.55
C LEU A 55 -4.96 3.42 -4.85
N ILE A 56 -6.18 2.97 -4.62
CA ILE A 56 -7.21 3.70 -3.91
C ILE A 56 -7.41 3.08 -2.52
N ILE A 57 -7.13 3.86 -1.47
CA ILE A 57 -7.33 3.45 -0.09
C ILE A 57 -8.67 4.03 0.39
N ARG A 58 -9.66 3.17 0.66
CA ARG A 58 -10.97 3.59 1.19
C ARG A 58 -10.98 3.53 2.71
N LEU A 59 -11.28 4.67 3.32
CA LEU A 59 -11.33 4.86 4.77
C LEU A 59 -12.64 5.51 5.21
N PRO A 60 -13.14 5.23 6.43
CA PRO A 60 -14.19 6.03 7.04
C PRO A 60 -13.84 7.53 7.07
N LYS A 61 -14.84 8.41 6.95
CA LYS A 61 -14.66 9.88 7.03
C LYS A 61 -13.85 10.32 8.26
N GLN A 62 -14.11 9.74 9.42
CA GLN A 62 -13.46 10.06 10.69
C GLN A 62 -12.07 9.43 10.89
N ALA A 63 -11.64 8.53 9.99
CA ALA A 63 -10.36 7.85 10.15
C ALA A 63 -9.18 8.81 9.99
N LYS A 64 -8.25 8.80 10.93
CA LYS A 64 -7.01 9.59 10.86
C LYS A 64 -6.02 8.95 9.89
N VAL A 65 -5.22 9.78 9.23
CA VAL A 65 -4.11 9.34 8.37
C VAL A 65 -2.83 9.76 9.06
N HIS A 66 -2.04 8.78 9.49
CA HIS A 66 -0.77 9.05 10.15
C HIS A 66 0.22 9.73 9.19
N ALA A 67 1.14 10.53 9.73
CA ALA A 67 2.14 11.28 8.95
C ALA A 67 2.86 10.40 7.92
N SER A 68 3.33 9.22 8.35
CA SER A 68 4.02 8.25 7.48
C SER A 68 3.26 7.88 6.20
N LEU A 69 1.92 7.76 6.27
CA LEU A 69 1.11 7.41 5.09
C LEU A 69 0.86 8.64 4.23
N ARG A 70 0.64 9.79 4.85
CA ARG A 70 0.44 11.07 4.16
C ARG A 70 1.68 11.49 3.38
N ASP A 71 2.87 11.37 3.98
CA ASP A 71 4.14 11.65 3.31
C ASP A 71 4.33 10.72 2.11
N PHE A 72 4.09 9.42 2.30
CA PHE A 72 4.15 8.45 1.22
C PHE A 72 3.18 8.75 0.06
N ILE A 73 1.95 9.19 0.35
CA ILE A 73 0.98 9.57 -0.69
C ILE A 73 1.46 10.80 -1.45
N ARG A 74 1.95 11.83 -0.74
CA ARG A 74 2.49 13.05 -1.37
C ARG A 74 3.63 12.72 -2.33
N ASP A 75 4.52 11.81 -1.92
CA ASP A 75 5.71 11.46 -2.70
C ASP A 75 5.40 10.45 -3.82
N SER A 76 4.15 9.96 -3.92
CA SER A 76 3.74 8.95 -4.89
C SER A 76 3.22 9.51 -6.23
N ASP A 77 3.25 10.83 -6.42
CA ASP A 77 2.82 11.51 -7.66
C ASP A 77 1.44 11.06 -8.18
N GLY A 78 0.46 10.96 -7.27
CA GLY A 78 -0.91 10.58 -7.60
C GLY A 78 -1.13 9.09 -7.90
N LEU A 79 -0.10 8.24 -7.78
CA LEU A 79 -0.22 6.78 -7.83
C LEU A 79 -1.12 6.24 -6.71
N VAL A 80 -1.04 6.84 -5.52
CA VAL A 80 -1.82 6.46 -4.35
C VAL A 80 -2.74 7.59 -3.94
N SER A 81 -4.00 7.28 -3.65
CA SER A 81 -4.97 8.26 -3.14
C SER A 81 -5.88 7.68 -2.06
N ILE A 82 -6.55 8.56 -1.31
CA ILE A 82 -7.51 8.18 -0.27
C ILE A 82 -8.90 8.63 -0.70
N GLU A 83 -9.86 7.71 -0.64
CA GLU A 83 -11.28 7.98 -0.78
C GLU A 83 -11.97 7.82 0.57
N ARG A 84 -12.85 8.77 0.92
CA ARG A 84 -13.59 8.75 2.17
C ARG A 84 -14.99 8.19 1.95
N THR A 85 -15.39 7.24 2.79
CA THR A 85 -16.75 6.68 2.82
C THR A 85 -17.47 7.02 4.11
#